data_AF-A0AAQ4EQP4-F1
#
_entry.id   AF-A0AAQ4EQP4-F1
#
_cell.length_a   1.000
_cell.length_b   1.000
_cell.length_c   1.000
_cell.angle_alpha   90.00
_cell.angle_beta   90.00
_cell.angle_gamma   90.00
#
_symmetry.space_group_name_H-M   'P 1'
#
loop_
_entity.id
_entity.type
_entity.pdbx_description
1 polymer ?
#
loop_
_entity_poly.entity_id
_entity_poly.type
_entity_poly.pdbx_seq_one_letter_code
_entity_poly.pdbx_strand_id
1 'polypeptide(L)'
;MVLFFAFIAIVIEHDTFCDTADCIHHTSLLERSVNTAIDPCDDFSAYVCSEFLQARFAEHDKSTIESLRYALYQEFGKTLRMGTTKIQAGRKAMVMYEMCRGRRPVHGSQLPLLRAFLQELPLAWPKHSNTTLTAFSVVLSLAYRWQVPFWFAVSVLDDSSSGRRRVVVRPGTYIPIPRNYHLRVASDYLLYYKSYYAAYTADSGVNETAVDEMRVLEHTVLSKLNSVSKSLSPTLSVFSFREVDRRVPNTSTAYWLTRIDEGLHLEPRLTPEDEVVLSDVLVQALNNLVVMYGDEDLNALLAWQLVQLYSPLAESALMTARFGSKQKAEVFRPAYCAHHVEESFKVLVLSLATVSRITVKDRRLVTTAFINLASTALSKVNASRWMDNESKARVAQKLALVQMQMWPPESLLSDVVLEETY
;
A
#
# COMPACT_ATOMS: atom_id res chain seq x y z
N MET A 1 -17.72 -81.91 -12.58
CA MET A 1 -16.64 -81.25 -11.83
C MET A 1 -15.77 -80.46 -12.80
N VAL A 2 -16.22 -79.27 -13.22
CA VAL A 2 -15.40 -78.17 -13.78
C VAL A 2 -16.19 -76.88 -13.50
N LEU A 3 -15.51 -75.90 -12.92
CA LEU A 3 -16.03 -74.65 -12.38
C LEU A 3 -16.57 -73.70 -13.47
N PHE A 4 -17.72 -73.06 -13.18
CA PHE A 4 -18.14 -71.82 -13.84
C PHE A 4 -18.31 -70.74 -12.77
N PHE A 5 -17.18 -70.23 -12.29
CA PHE A 5 -17.11 -68.91 -11.67
C PHE A 5 -16.80 -67.92 -12.80
N ALA A 6 -17.77 -67.11 -13.21
CA ALA A 6 -17.55 -66.00 -14.12
C ALA A 6 -18.14 -64.73 -13.49
N PHE A 7 -17.27 -64.06 -12.73
CA PHE A 7 -17.09 -62.61 -12.69
C PHE A 7 -18.34 -61.75 -12.93
N ILE A 8 -19.00 -61.37 -11.84
CA ILE A 8 -19.61 -60.06 -11.75
C ILE A 8 -18.44 -59.08 -11.66
N ALA A 9 -18.05 -58.49 -12.80
CA ALA A 9 -17.23 -57.30 -12.81
C ALA A 9 -18.08 -56.19 -12.17
N ILE A 10 -17.89 -55.97 -10.88
CA ILE A 10 -18.25 -54.71 -10.24
C ILE A 10 -17.42 -53.67 -10.97
N VAL A 11 -18.08 -52.90 -11.83
CA VAL A 11 -17.55 -51.62 -12.31
C VAL A 11 -17.51 -50.72 -11.08
N ILE A 12 -16.40 -50.78 -10.35
CA ILE A 12 -16.03 -49.73 -9.41
C ILE A 12 -15.67 -48.57 -10.34
N GLU A 13 -16.57 -47.59 -10.46
CA GLU A 13 -16.18 -46.25 -10.88
C GLU A 13 -15.02 -45.86 -9.97
N HIS A 14 -13.80 -45.86 -10.53
CA HIS A 14 -12.68 -45.23 -9.88
C HIS A 14 -13.00 -43.74 -9.86
N ASP A 15 -13.60 -43.27 -8.77
CA ASP A 15 -13.53 -41.86 -8.41
C ASP A 15 -12.05 -41.50 -8.37
N THR A 16 -11.60 -40.79 -9.40
CA THR A 16 -10.21 -40.37 -9.53
C THR A 16 -9.97 -39.24 -8.54
N PHE A 17 -9.73 -39.59 -7.28
CA PHE A 17 -9.26 -38.64 -6.29
C PHE A 17 -7.89 -38.11 -6.70
N CYS A 18 -7.70 -36.80 -6.60
CA CYS A 18 -6.41 -36.19 -6.87
C CYS A 18 -5.50 -36.40 -5.65
N ASP A 19 -4.44 -37.19 -5.81
CA ASP A 19 -3.46 -37.53 -4.77
C ASP A 19 -2.15 -36.72 -4.88
N THR A 20 -2.11 -35.73 -5.78
CA THR A 20 -0.95 -34.85 -5.90
C THR A 20 -0.73 -34.04 -4.63
N ALA A 21 0.53 -33.67 -4.36
CA ALA A 21 0.89 -32.86 -3.20
C ALA A 21 0.10 -31.54 -3.13
N ASP A 22 -0.17 -30.91 -4.27
CA ASP A 22 -0.97 -29.69 -4.35
C ASP A 22 -2.42 -29.94 -3.96
N CYS A 23 -3.03 -31.03 -4.45
CA CYS A 23 -4.41 -31.39 -4.08
C CYS A 23 -4.54 -31.70 -2.59
N ILE A 24 -3.60 -32.44 -2.01
CA ILE A 24 -3.58 -32.72 -0.57
C ILE A 24 -3.41 -31.42 0.22
N HIS A 25 -2.49 -30.54 -0.19
CA HIS A 25 -2.25 -29.27 0.48
C HIS A 25 -3.50 -28.37 0.48
N HIS A 26 -4.13 -28.19 -0.68
CA HIS A 26 -5.32 -27.35 -0.82
C HIS A 26 -6.55 -27.95 -0.13
N THR A 27 -6.72 -29.27 -0.17
CA THR A 27 -7.81 -29.94 0.56
C THR A 27 -7.66 -29.74 2.06
N SER A 28 -6.46 -29.96 2.61
CA SER A 28 -6.16 -29.70 4.02
C SER A 28 -6.39 -28.23 4.41
N LEU A 29 -6.14 -27.26 3.51
CA LEU A 29 -6.42 -25.85 3.78
C LEU A 29 -7.93 -25.58 3.86
N LEU A 30 -8.70 -26.17 2.93
CA LEU A 30 -10.16 -26.05 2.92
C LEU A 30 -10.79 -26.69 4.16
N GLU A 31 -10.38 -27.91 4.51
CA GLU A 31 -10.88 -28.63 5.69
C GLU A 31 -10.66 -27.87 6.99
N ARG A 32 -9.51 -27.19 7.14
CA ARG A 32 -9.23 -26.36 8.32
C ARG A 32 -9.98 -25.02 8.35
N SER A 33 -10.62 -24.65 7.26
CA SER A 33 -11.34 -23.38 7.14
C SER A 33 -12.84 -23.56 7.28
N VAL A 34 -13.35 -24.70 6.81
CA VAL A 34 -14.78 -25.02 6.75
C VAL A 34 -15.30 -25.49 8.10
N ASN A 35 -16.41 -24.90 8.53
CA ASN A 35 -17.19 -25.33 9.68
C ASN A 35 -18.44 -26.10 9.22
N THR A 36 -18.36 -27.43 9.28
CA THR A 36 -19.45 -28.31 8.83
C THR A 36 -20.68 -28.32 9.73
N ALA A 37 -20.64 -27.64 10.88
CA ALA A 37 -21.80 -27.48 11.76
C ALA A 37 -22.77 -26.37 11.32
N ILE A 38 -22.36 -25.54 10.36
CA ILE A 38 -23.17 -24.45 9.79
C ILE A 38 -23.74 -24.92 8.46
N ASP A 39 -25.02 -24.67 8.19
CA ASP A 39 -25.57 -24.95 6.87
C ASP A 39 -25.06 -23.89 5.87
N PRO A 40 -24.39 -24.28 4.76
CA PRO A 40 -23.96 -23.34 3.73
C PRO A 40 -25.13 -22.58 3.08
N CYS A 41 -26.35 -23.10 3.13
CA CYS A 41 -27.56 -22.43 2.67
C CYS A 41 -28.05 -21.34 3.65
N ASP A 42 -27.70 -21.44 4.94
CA ASP A 42 -28.03 -20.44 5.94
C ASP A 42 -26.95 -19.35 6.03
N ASP A 43 -25.68 -19.75 6.16
CA ASP A 43 -24.54 -18.82 6.18
C ASP A 43 -23.31 -19.44 5.52
N PHE A 44 -23.21 -19.27 4.20
CA PHE A 44 -22.04 -19.72 3.43
C PHE A 44 -20.73 -19.08 3.90
N SER A 45 -20.77 -17.84 4.41
CA SER A 45 -19.58 -17.15 4.89
C SER A 45 -19.05 -17.80 6.16
N ALA A 46 -19.92 -18.07 7.13
CA ALA A 46 -19.54 -18.75 8.37
C ALA A 46 -19.20 -20.22 8.12
N TYR A 47 -19.90 -20.90 7.20
CA TYR A 47 -19.54 -22.24 6.75
C TYR A 47 -18.12 -22.31 6.21
N VAL A 48 -17.69 -21.39 5.35
CA VAL A 48 -16.35 -21.47 4.71
C VAL A 48 -15.23 -20.81 5.54
N CYS A 49 -15.55 -19.84 6.40
CA CYS A 49 -14.55 -18.99 7.04
C CYS A 49 -14.48 -19.07 8.56
N SER A 50 -15.48 -19.56 9.29
CA SER A 50 -15.54 -19.34 10.75
C SER A 50 -14.37 -19.96 11.52
N GLU A 51 -13.89 -21.15 11.14
CA GLU A 51 -12.72 -21.77 11.79
C GLU A 51 -11.41 -21.06 11.39
N PHE A 52 -11.29 -20.65 10.13
CA PHE A 52 -10.16 -19.86 9.66
C PHE A 52 -10.06 -18.51 10.39
N LEU A 53 -11.20 -17.84 10.58
CA LEU A 53 -11.28 -16.59 11.32
C LEU A 53 -10.93 -16.81 12.81
N GLN A 54 -11.39 -17.89 13.44
CA GLN A 54 -11.06 -18.16 14.84
C GLN A 54 -9.56 -18.47 15.05
N ALA A 55 -8.95 -19.29 14.19
CA ALA A 55 -7.55 -19.66 14.30
C ALA A 55 -6.59 -18.49 14.00
N ARG A 56 -6.92 -17.63 13.03
CA ARG A 56 -6.04 -16.52 12.62
C ARG A 56 -6.20 -15.26 13.47
N PHE A 57 -7.42 -14.95 13.92
CA PHE A 57 -7.69 -13.73 14.68
C PHE A 57 -7.29 -13.86 16.16
N ALA A 58 -7.21 -15.07 16.71
CA ALA A 58 -6.72 -15.30 18.07
C ALA A 58 -5.25 -14.86 18.28
N GLU A 59 -4.39 -15.01 17.25
CA GLU A 59 -3.00 -14.53 17.31
C GLU A 59 -2.84 -13.13 16.69
N HIS A 60 -3.67 -12.78 15.71
CA HIS A 60 -3.52 -11.61 14.87
C HIS A 60 -4.87 -11.06 14.42
N ASP A 61 -5.38 -10.04 15.11
CA ASP A 61 -6.57 -9.25 14.76
C ASP A 61 -6.33 -8.40 13.49
N LYS A 62 -6.03 -9.09 12.38
CA LYS A 62 -5.59 -8.53 11.10
C LYS A 62 -6.68 -8.78 10.08
N SER A 63 -6.98 -7.80 9.23
CA SER A 63 -7.72 -8.10 8.01
C SER A 63 -6.96 -9.12 7.15
N THR A 64 -7.68 -9.87 6.33
CA THR A 64 -7.07 -10.85 5.41
C THR A 64 -5.99 -10.22 4.54
N ILE A 65 -6.20 -8.98 4.08
CA ILE A 65 -5.28 -8.22 3.23
C ILE A 65 -3.98 -7.90 3.98
N GLU A 66 -4.07 -7.42 5.22
CA GLU A 66 -2.86 -7.05 5.98
C GLU A 66 -2.02 -8.28 6.35
N SER A 67 -2.68 -9.42 6.59
CA SER A 67 -1.97 -10.69 6.80
C SER A 67 -1.26 -11.17 5.53
N LEU A 68 -1.86 -11.00 4.36
CA LEU A 68 -1.23 -11.30 3.07
C LEU A 68 -0.05 -10.37 2.80
N ARG A 69 -0.21 -9.07 3.04
CA ARG A 69 0.86 -8.08 2.91
C ARG A 69 2.04 -8.40 3.81
N TYR A 70 1.79 -8.76 5.07
CA TYR A 70 2.84 -9.19 5.98
C TYR A 70 3.57 -10.43 5.48
N ALA A 71 2.84 -11.46 5.02
CA ALA A 71 3.44 -12.68 4.46
C ALA A 71 4.28 -12.38 3.21
N LEU A 72 3.81 -11.47 2.35
CA LEU A 72 4.57 -11.01 1.19
C LEU A 72 5.89 -10.33 1.60
N TYR A 73 5.85 -9.42 2.58
CA TYR A 73 7.07 -8.76 3.07
C TYR A 73 8.01 -9.71 3.80
N GLN A 74 7.51 -10.77 4.42
CA GLN A 74 8.37 -11.85 4.90
C GLN A 74 9.10 -12.55 3.76
N GLU A 75 8.43 -12.84 2.65
CA GLU A 75 9.06 -13.42 1.46
C GLU A 75 10.09 -12.46 0.84
N PHE A 76 9.77 -11.18 0.71
CA PHE A 76 10.74 -10.17 0.26
C PHE A 76 11.96 -10.13 1.19
N GLY A 77 11.74 -10.14 2.51
CA GLY A 77 12.82 -10.18 3.50
C GLY A 77 13.68 -11.45 3.42
N LYS A 78 13.10 -12.60 3.04
CA LYS A 78 13.87 -13.83 2.77
C LYS A 78 14.74 -13.68 1.53
N THR A 79 14.17 -13.17 0.44
CA THR A 79 14.88 -12.89 -0.82
C THR A 79 16.01 -11.89 -0.63
N LEU A 80 15.76 -10.77 0.04
CA LEU A 80 16.77 -9.73 0.28
C LEU A 80 17.91 -10.20 1.20
N ARG A 81 17.65 -11.18 2.06
CA ARG A 81 18.64 -11.76 2.98
C ARG A 81 19.52 -12.83 2.33
N MET A 82 18.90 -13.73 1.56
CA MET A 82 19.53 -14.97 1.08
C MET A 82 19.76 -14.98 -0.42
N GLY A 83 19.15 -14.04 -1.14
CA GLY A 83 19.23 -13.95 -2.59
C GLY A 83 20.61 -13.51 -3.05
N THR A 84 20.93 -13.92 -4.26
CA THR A 84 22.07 -13.39 -5.02
C THR A 84 21.52 -12.61 -6.19
N THR A 85 22.24 -11.57 -6.61
CA THR A 85 21.86 -10.75 -7.75
C THR A 85 23.09 -10.30 -8.51
N LYS A 86 22.97 -10.21 -9.83
CA LYS A 86 24.05 -9.80 -10.73
C LYS A 86 24.08 -8.28 -10.93
N ILE A 87 22.94 -7.62 -10.77
CA ILE A 87 22.79 -6.17 -10.93
C ILE A 87 23.16 -5.42 -9.64
N GLN A 88 23.83 -4.28 -9.79
CA GLN A 88 24.27 -3.43 -8.69
C GLN A 88 23.07 -2.81 -7.95
N ALA A 89 22.01 -2.41 -8.65
CA ALA A 89 20.72 -2.04 -8.06
C ALA A 89 20.23 -3.05 -7.02
N GLY A 90 20.23 -4.35 -7.36
CA GLY A 90 19.84 -5.42 -6.46
C GLY A 90 20.74 -5.52 -5.22
N ARG A 91 22.05 -5.31 -5.39
CA ARG A 91 23.00 -5.26 -4.26
C ARG A 91 22.72 -4.06 -3.34
N LYS A 92 22.37 -2.89 -3.88
CA LYS A 92 21.96 -1.71 -3.08
C LYS A 92 20.75 -2.04 -2.20
N ALA A 93 19.72 -2.69 -2.76
CA ALA A 93 18.52 -3.10 -2.04
C ALA A 93 18.83 -4.09 -0.88
N MET A 94 19.67 -5.09 -1.14
CA MET A 94 20.12 -6.05 -0.11
C MET A 94 20.94 -5.37 1.00
N VAL A 95 21.80 -4.41 0.65
CA VAL A 95 22.56 -3.62 1.63
C VAL A 95 21.64 -2.77 2.51
N MET A 96 20.67 -2.08 1.91
CA MET A 96 19.68 -1.27 2.65
C MET A 96 18.89 -2.15 3.63
N TYR A 97 18.49 -3.35 3.21
CA TYR A 97 17.80 -4.31 4.06
C TYR A 97 18.63 -4.72 5.29
N GLU A 98 19.90 -5.09 5.10
CA GLU A 98 20.77 -5.51 6.20
C GLU A 98 21.16 -4.34 7.13
N MET A 99 21.25 -3.11 6.61
CA MET A 99 21.39 -1.89 7.42
C MET A 99 20.17 -1.69 8.32
N CYS A 100 18.95 -1.74 7.77
CA CYS A 100 17.71 -1.58 8.54
C CYS A 100 17.57 -2.63 9.65
N ARG A 101 18.03 -3.87 9.40
CA ARG A 101 17.98 -4.94 10.41
C ARG A 101 18.95 -4.76 11.58
N GLY A 102 19.84 -3.77 11.53
CA GLY A 102 20.86 -3.53 12.55
C GLY A 102 22.02 -4.52 12.51
N ARG A 103 22.26 -5.19 11.38
CA ARG A 103 23.36 -6.17 11.20
C ARG A 103 24.64 -5.53 10.68
N ARG A 104 24.57 -4.30 10.18
CA ARG A 104 25.73 -3.43 9.98
C ARG A 104 25.77 -2.42 11.13
N PRO A 105 26.95 -2.11 11.69
CA PRO A 105 27.07 -1.19 12.81
C PRO A 105 26.69 0.23 12.37
N VAL A 106 25.43 0.59 12.56
CA VAL A 106 25.02 2.00 12.69
C VAL A 106 25.15 2.31 14.18
N HIS A 107 26.20 3.03 14.55
CA HIS A 107 26.47 3.33 15.95
C HIS A 107 25.49 4.38 16.47
N GLY A 108 24.62 3.98 17.41
CA GLY A 108 23.76 4.89 18.16
C GLY A 108 22.50 5.35 17.44
N SER A 109 21.72 6.18 18.14
CA SER A 109 20.45 6.73 17.68
C SER A 109 20.63 7.63 16.45
N GLN A 110 19.82 7.42 15.41
CA GLN A 110 19.77 8.27 14.22
C GLN A 110 18.68 9.35 14.30
N LEU A 111 18.05 9.53 15.46
CA LEU A 111 17.07 10.59 15.69
C LEU A 111 17.59 12.01 15.37
N PRO A 112 18.89 12.36 15.54
CA PRO A 112 19.40 13.64 15.08
C PRO A 112 19.23 13.88 13.56
N LEU A 113 19.42 12.85 12.73
CA LEU A 113 19.22 12.97 11.27
C LEU A 113 17.75 13.21 10.94
N LEU A 114 16.84 12.50 11.61
CA LEU A 114 15.41 12.71 11.44
C LEU A 114 14.97 14.10 11.91
N ARG A 115 15.56 14.63 12.99
CA ARG A 115 15.32 16.01 13.43
C ARG A 115 15.79 17.04 12.41
N ALA A 116 16.98 16.84 11.83
CA ALA A 116 17.48 17.71 10.76
C ALA A 116 16.55 17.67 9.53
N PHE A 117 16.08 16.49 9.14
CA PHE A 117 15.11 16.34 8.05
C PHE A 117 13.79 17.09 8.30
N LEU A 118 13.24 17.02 9.53
CA LEU A 118 12.05 17.80 9.88
C LEU A 118 12.29 19.31 9.77
N GLN A 119 13.48 19.78 10.18
CA GLN A 119 13.85 21.19 10.11
C GLN A 119 14.01 21.70 8.66
N GLU A 120 14.40 20.84 7.71
CA GLU A 120 14.42 21.17 6.28
C GLU A 120 13.02 21.39 5.70
N LEU A 121 11.99 20.80 6.32
CA LEU A 121 10.56 20.96 5.97
C LEU A 121 9.86 22.08 6.76
N PRO A 122 10.63 23.01 7.34
CA PRO A 122 10.31 23.78 8.54
C PRO A 122 9.23 23.18 9.47
N LEU A 123 9.35 21.88 9.76
CA LEU A 123 8.52 21.18 10.73
C LEU A 123 9.27 20.98 12.04
N ALA A 124 8.52 20.85 13.12
CA ALA A 124 9.08 20.52 14.43
C ALA A 124 8.18 19.50 15.15
N TRP A 125 8.80 18.65 15.95
CA TRP A 125 8.13 17.73 16.85
C TRP A 125 8.98 17.56 18.12
N PRO A 126 8.39 17.56 19.34
CA PRO A 126 6.95 17.68 19.64
C PRO A 126 6.43 19.11 19.77
N LYS A 127 7.29 20.11 19.60
CA LYS A 127 6.87 21.52 19.59
C LYS A 127 6.38 21.91 18.20
N HIS A 128 5.41 22.81 18.12
CA HIS A 128 5.01 23.44 16.87
C HIS A 128 6.19 24.23 16.27
N SER A 129 6.27 24.28 14.95
CA SER A 129 7.21 25.15 14.25
C SER A 129 6.55 26.50 13.93
N ASN A 130 7.31 27.59 14.07
CA ASN A 130 6.88 28.91 13.61
C ASN A 130 7.09 29.01 12.09
N THR A 131 6.35 28.21 11.32
CA THR A 131 6.41 28.18 9.86
C THR A 131 5.23 28.93 9.24
N THR A 132 5.48 29.59 8.11
CA THR A 132 4.43 30.19 7.28
C THR A 132 4.00 29.27 6.14
N LEU A 133 4.61 28.08 6.02
CA LEU A 133 4.22 27.10 5.02
C LEU A 133 2.85 26.50 5.37
N THR A 134 1.97 26.44 4.38
CA THR A 134 0.69 25.75 4.52
C THR A 134 0.91 24.25 4.57
N ALA A 135 0.07 23.51 5.30
CA ALA A 135 0.15 22.05 5.37
C ALA A 135 0.04 21.41 3.99
N PHE A 136 -0.78 22.00 3.12
CA PHE A 136 -0.91 21.56 1.73
C PHE A 136 0.43 21.63 0.96
N SER A 137 1.17 22.72 1.14
CA SER A 137 2.48 22.93 0.49
C SER A 137 3.52 21.91 0.97
N VAL A 138 3.50 21.58 2.27
CA VAL A 138 4.36 20.56 2.88
C VAL A 138 4.02 19.17 2.31
N VAL A 139 2.74 18.82 2.26
CA VAL A 139 2.28 17.54 1.72
C VAL A 139 2.66 17.38 0.25
N LEU A 140 2.44 18.43 -0.56
CA LEU A 140 2.83 18.41 -1.97
C LEU A 140 4.34 18.14 -2.06
N SER A 141 5.15 18.87 -1.30
CA SER A 141 6.61 18.69 -1.22
C SER A 141 7.02 17.27 -0.87
N LEU A 142 6.41 16.69 0.16
CA LEU A 142 6.58 15.29 0.57
C LEU A 142 6.26 14.31 -0.56
N ALA A 143 5.13 14.50 -1.25
CA ALA A 143 4.66 13.59 -2.28
C ALA A 143 5.58 13.51 -3.51
N TYR A 144 6.11 14.64 -3.99
CA TYR A 144 6.94 14.64 -5.20
C TYR A 144 8.44 14.44 -4.92
N ARG A 145 9.01 15.12 -3.92
CA ARG A 145 10.47 15.15 -3.68
C ARG A 145 10.96 13.95 -2.87
N TRP A 146 10.17 13.51 -1.90
CA TRP A 146 10.54 12.40 -1.02
C TRP A 146 9.71 11.15 -1.27
N GLN A 147 8.75 11.19 -2.21
CA GLN A 147 7.84 10.08 -2.52
C GLN A 147 7.10 9.59 -1.27
N VAL A 148 6.72 10.52 -0.39
CA VAL A 148 5.95 10.29 0.84
C VAL A 148 4.53 10.80 0.61
N PRO A 149 3.58 9.95 0.17
CA PRO A 149 2.27 10.39 -0.32
C PRO A 149 1.26 10.56 0.82
N PHE A 150 1.55 11.42 1.81
CA PHE A 150 0.59 11.72 2.88
C PHE A 150 -0.63 12.41 2.33
N TRP A 151 -1.83 11.93 2.66
CA TRP A 151 -3.14 12.47 2.26
C TRP A 151 -3.43 12.40 0.74
N PHE A 152 -2.48 12.72 -0.13
CA PHE A 152 -2.52 12.53 -1.57
C PHE A 152 -1.16 12.08 -2.15
N ALA A 153 -1.23 11.33 -3.25
CA ALA A 153 -0.10 10.96 -4.08
C ALA A 153 -0.14 11.75 -5.38
N VAL A 154 1.03 12.10 -5.91
CA VAL A 154 1.16 12.80 -7.19
C VAL A 154 1.95 11.92 -8.15
N SER A 155 1.44 11.74 -9.36
CA SER A 155 2.15 11.05 -10.44
C SER A 155 2.05 11.85 -11.73
N VAL A 156 3.14 11.93 -12.48
CA VAL A 156 3.15 12.55 -13.81
C VAL A 156 3.06 11.44 -14.85
N LEU A 157 2.10 11.57 -15.77
CA LEU A 157 1.94 10.68 -16.91
C LEU A 157 2.28 11.47 -18.17
N ASP A 158 3.18 10.91 -18.98
CA ASP A 158 3.42 11.41 -20.33
C ASP A 158 2.30 10.91 -21.25
N ASP A 159 1.50 11.81 -21.81
CA ASP A 159 0.59 11.48 -22.88
C ASP A 159 1.28 11.73 -24.23
N SER A 160 1.93 10.68 -24.73
CA SER A 160 2.65 10.71 -26.00
C SER A 160 1.75 11.03 -27.20
N SER A 161 0.43 10.91 -27.06
CA SER A 161 -0.52 11.16 -28.15
C SER A 161 -0.92 12.62 -28.29
N SER A 162 -0.93 13.38 -27.19
CA SER A 162 -1.31 14.80 -27.16
C SER A 162 -0.11 15.75 -27.02
N GLY A 163 1.09 15.22 -26.71
CA GLY A 163 2.28 16.01 -26.43
C GLY A 163 2.18 16.83 -25.13
N ARG A 164 1.12 16.60 -24.34
CA ARG A 164 0.88 17.22 -23.05
C ARG A 164 1.17 16.24 -21.93
N ARG A 165 1.58 16.76 -20.80
CA ARG A 165 1.70 15.96 -19.57
C ARG A 165 0.43 16.04 -18.76
N ARG A 166 0.23 14.98 -17.99
CA ARG A 166 -0.90 14.86 -17.10
C ARG A 166 -0.42 14.56 -15.69
N VAL A 167 -0.62 15.51 -14.79
CA VAL A 167 -0.36 15.35 -13.37
C VAL A 167 -1.60 14.78 -12.71
N VAL A 168 -1.52 13.53 -12.27
CA VAL A 168 -2.63 12.85 -11.61
C VAL A 168 -2.40 12.89 -10.10
N VAL A 169 -3.36 13.49 -9.40
CA VAL A 169 -3.41 13.54 -7.94
C VAL A 169 -4.44 12.53 -7.47
N ARG A 170 -3.97 11.55 -6.70
CA ARG A 170 -4.80 10.49 -6.13
C ARG A 170 -4.82 10.61 -4.62
N PRO A 171 -5.82 10.05 -3.94
CA PRO A 171 -5.74 9.86 -2.50
C PRO A 171 -4.46 9.12 -2.16
N GLY A 172 -3.77 9.62 -1.15
CA GLY A 172 -2.48 9.14 -0.72
C GLY A 172 -2.64 8.11 0.37
N THR A 173 -1.51 7.59 0.84
CA THR A 173 -1.54 6.78 2.05
C THR A 173 -1.51 7.72 3.25
N TYR A 174 -2.61 7.73 3.99
CA TYR A 174 -2.59 8.20 5.37
C TYR A 174 -1.81 7.16 6.15
N ILE A 175 -0.49 7.25 6.42
CA ILE A 175 0.27 6.11 7.00
C ILE A 175 -0.59 5.36 8.03
N PRO A 176 -1.01 4.15 7.67
CA PRO A 176 -1.38 3.14 8.61
C PRO A 176 -0.35 2.05 8.36
N ILE A 177 0.95 2.37 8.43
CA ILE A 177 1.77 1.35 9.07
C ILE A 177 1.14 1.29 10.46
N PRO A 178 0.60 0.16 10.83
CA PRO A 178 -0.80 0.13 11.15
C PRO A 178 -1.27 0.73 12.44
N ARG A 179 -0.46 1.14 13.42
CA ARG A 179 -0.92 1.52 14.79
C ARG A 179 -1.67 0.40 15.54
N ASN A 180 -2.60 -0.29 14.88
CA ASN A 180 -3.56 -1.31 15.30
C ASN A 180 -3.05 -2.74 15.20
N TYR A 181 -1.93 -3.02 14.51
CA TYR A 181 -1.53 -4.43 14.38
C TYR A 181 -1.11 -5.06 15.73
N HIS A 182 -0.71 -4.26 16.73
CA HIS A 182 -0.02 -4.79 17.91
C HIS A 182 -0.34 -4.12 19.25
N LEU A 183 -0.95 -2.94 19.25
CA LEU A 183 -1.41 -2.25 20.44
C LEU A 183 -2.88 -2.63 20.64
N ARG A 184 -3.16 -3.49 21.62
CA ARG A 184 -4.46 -4.18 21.75
C ARG A 184 -5.45 -3.41 22.61
N VAL A 185 -4.95 -2.52 23.47
CA VAL A 185 -5.72 -1.79 24.46
C VAL A 185 -5.33 -0.32 24.46
N ALA A 186 -6.25 0.55 24.88
CA ALA A 186 -6.02 2.00 24.92
C ALA A 186 -4.73 2.40 25.67
N SER A 187 -4.34 1.63 26.69
CA SER A 187 -3.08 1.83 27.43
C SER A 187 -1.84 1.62 26.57
N ASP A 188 -1.84 0.65 25.66
CA ASP A 188 -0.73 0.38 24.75
C ASP A 188 -0.53 1.56 23.78
N TYR A 189 -1.64 2.13 23.31
CA TYR A 189 -1.61 3.33 22.47
C TYR A 189 -1.06 4.53 23.21
N LEU A 190 -1.49 4.78 24.45
CA LEU A 190 -0.96 5.89 25.24
C LEU A 190 0.54 5.72 25.51
N LEU A 191 0.97 4.51 25.86
CA LEU A 191 2.38 4.20 26.08
C LEU A 191 3.21 4.44 24.81
N TYR A 192 2.67 4.11 23.64
CA TYR A 192 3.29 4.39 22.34
C TYR A 192 3.55 5.89 22.15
N TYR A 193 2.56 6.77 22.33
CA TYR A 193 2.80 8.23 22.21
C TYR A 193 3.80 8.72 23.25
N LYS A 194 3.64 8.31 24.51
CA LYS A 194 4.54 8.74 25.60
C LYS A 194 5.99 8.35 25.31
N SER A 195 6.21 7.15 24.75
CA SER A 195 7.55 6.67 24.36
C SER A 195 8.17 7.52 23.25
N TYR A 196 7.39 7.88 22.23
CA TYR A 196 7.86 8.74 21.14
C TYR A 196 8.11 10.16 21.63
N TYR A 197 7.21 10.70 22.45
CA TYR A 197 7.38 12.04 23.03
C TYR A 197 8.67 12.10 23.86
N ALA A 198 8.88 11.15 24.76
CA ALA A 198 10.08 11.08 25.62
C ALA A 198 11.39 11.02 24.81
N ALA A 199 11.42 10.26 23.72
CA ALA A 199 12.61 10.13 22.87
C ALA A 199 13.01 11.44 22.18
N TYR A 200 12.07 12.38 22.03
CA TYR A 200 12.32 13.69 21.40
C TYR A 200 12.47 14.83 22.40
N THR A 201 12.09 14.65 23.68
CA THR A 201 12.20 15.70 24.70
C THR A 201 13.36 15.56 25.66
N ALA A 202 14.01 14.40 25.73
CA ALA A 202 15.26 14.01 26.43
C ALA A 202 15.52 14.49 27.88
N ASP A 203 15.00 15.63 28.34
CA ASP A 203 15.30 16.27 29.64
C ASP A 203 14.09 16.99 30.27
N SER A 204 12.96 17.14 29.56
CA SER A 204 11.81 17.95 30.02
C SER A 204 10.64 17.13 30.62
N GLY A 205 10.78 15.81 30.69
CA GLY A 205 9.67 14.91 31.00
C GLY A 205 8.65 14.80 29.86
N VAL A 206 7.63 13.96 30.06
CA VAL A 206 6.52 13.79 29.11
C VAL A 206 5.41 14.76 29.47
N ASN A 207 5.04 15.63 28.53
CA ASN A 207 3.86 16.47 28.69
C ASN A 207 2.63 15.65 28.31
N GLU A 208 1.87 15.20 29.30
CA GLU A 208 0.70 14.36 29.06
C GLU A 208 -0.41 15.07 28.28
N THR A 209 -0.57 16.38 28.49
CA THR A 209 -1.55 17.20 27.77
C THR A 209 -1.22 17.26 26.29
N ALA A 210 0.04 17.56 25.93
CA ALA A 210 0.47 17.61 24.53
C ALA A 210 0.35 16.25 23.84
N VAL A 211 0.60 15.16 24.57
CA VAL A 211 0.38 13.80 24.08
C VAL A 211 -1.10 13.55 23.78
N ASP A 212 -2.00 13.95 24.66
CA ASP A 212 -3.44 13.75 24.46
C ASP A 212 -3.99 14.63 23.33
N GLU A 213 -3.56 15.89 23.24
CA GLU A 213 -3.90 16.81 22.16
C GLU A 213 -3.51 16.25 20.78
N MET A 214 -2.27 15.77 20.62
CA MET A 214 -1.85 15.14 19.36
C MET A 214 -2.64 13.85 19.08
N ARG A 215 -2.94 13.05 20.10
CA ARG A 215 -3.73 11.82 19.95
C ARG A 215 -5.14 12.13 19.43
N VAL A 216 -5.79 13.16 19.99
CA VAL A 216 -7.11 13.63 19.56
C VAL A 216 -7.03 14.18 18.15
N LEU A 217 -6.07 15.07 17.86
CA LEU A 217 -5.88 15.68 16.55
C LEU A 217 -5.68 14.64 15.45
N GLU A 218 -4.75 13.69 15.64
CA GLU A 218 -4.52 12.59 14.71
C GLU A 218 -5.80 11.79 14.48
N HIS A 219 -6.49 11.39 15.56
CA HIS A 219 -7.71 10.60 15.44
C HIS A 219 -8.81 11.33 14.66
N THR A 220 -9.03 12.61 14.96
CA THR A 220 -10.08 13.40 14.31
C THR A 220 -9.75 13.69 12.86
N VAL A 221 -8.50 14.04 12.52
CA VAL A 221 -8.11 14.29 11.12
C VAL A 221 -8.15 13.00 10.30
N LEU A 222 -7.58 11.90 10.80
CA LEU A 222 -7.57 10.63 10.08
C LEU A 222 -8.98 10.06 9.88
N SER A 223 -9.89 10.21 10.85
CA SER A 223 -11.28 9.80 10.68
C SER A 223 -11.95 10.52 9.52
N LYS A 224 -11.72 11.84 9.37
CA LYS A 224 -12.26 12.61 8.25
C LYS A 224 -11.63 12.17 6.92
N LEU A 225 -10.30 12.04 6.84
CA LEU A 225 -9.62 11.57 5.63
C LEU A 225 -10.11 10.17 5.20
N ASN A 226 -10.34 9.27 6.14
CA ASN A 226 -10.88 7.93 5.86
C ASN A 226 -12.32 7.99 5.34
N SER A 227 -13.18 8.85 5.90
CA SER A 227 -14.54 9.04 5.36
C SER A 227 -14.52 9.58 3.93
N VAL A 228 -13.59 10.49 3.64
CA VAL A 228 -13.42 11.06 2.29
C VAL A 228 -12.98 9.98 1.32
N SER A 229 -11.99 9.15 1.70
CA SER A 229 -11.53 8.04 0.87
C SER A 229 -12.66 7.08 0.49
N LYS A 230 -13.62 6.84 1.40
CA LYS A 230 -14.81 6.01 1.13
C LYS A 230 -15.84 6.69 0.22
N SER A 231 -15.89 8.02 0.22
CA SER A 231 -16.83 8.81 -0.58
C SER A 231 -16.27 9.28 -1.93
N LEU A 232 -15.06 8.87 -2.29
CA LEU A 232 -14.47 9.26 -3.57
C LEU A 232 -15.30 8.70 -4.72
N SER A 233 -15.89 9.61 -5.50
CA SER A 233 -16.51 9.26 -6.77
C SER A 233 -15.46 8.75 -7.74
N PRO A 234 -15.77 7.77 -8.61
CA PRO A 234 -14.89 7.38 -9.71
C PRO A 234 -14.70 8.49 -10.75
N THR A 235 -15.52 9.55 -10.72
CA THR A 235 -15.39 10.71 -11.60
C THR A 235 -14.20 11.57 -11.18
N LEU A 236 -13.19 11.65 -12.05
CA LEU A 236 -12.05 12.54 -11.92
C LEU A 236 -12.26 13.77 -12.80
N SER A 237 -11.96 14.95 -12.25
CA SER A 237 -11.97 16.19 -13.00
C SER A 237 -10.64 16.37 -13.71
N VAL A 238 -10.69 16.66 -15.01
CA VAL A 238 -9.52 16.96 -15.84
C VAL A 238 -9.60 18.43 -16.22
N PHE A 239 -8.55 19.20 -15.91
CA PHE A 239 -8.49 20.63 -16.20
C PHE A 239 -7.04 21.10 -16.40
N SER A 240 -6.85 22.26 -17.01
CA SER A 240 -5.50 22.82 -17.24
C SER A 240 -4.89 23.39 -15.96
N PHE A 241 -3.57 23.45 -15.85
CA PHE A 241 -2.90 24.10 -14.72
C PHE A 241 -3.37 25.54 -14.48
N ARG A 242 -3.80 26.27 -15.52
CA ARG A 242 -4.39 27.63 -15.41
C ARG A 242 -5.59 27.73 -14.47
N GLU A 243 -6.27 26.62 -14.20
CA GLU A 243 -7.45 26.59 -13.33
C GLU A 243 -7.12 26.18 -11.88
N VAL A 244 -5.87 25.81 -11.57
CA VAL A 244 -5.48 25.36 -10.22
C VAL A 244 -5.76 26.44 -9.19
N ASP A 245 -5.41 27.70 -9.45
CA ASP A 245 -5.67 28.83 -8.55
C ASP A 245 -7.16 28.96 -8.16
N ARG A 246 -8.07 28.56 -9.06
CA ARG A 246 -9.52 28.67 -8.86
C ARG A 246 -10.11 27.44 -8.18
N ARG A 247 -9.52 26.26 -8.42
CA ARG A 247 -10.06 24.97 -7.98
C ARG A 247 -9.46 24.50 -6.67
N VAL A 248 -8.19 24.79 -6.42
CA VAL A 248 -7.46 24.38 -5.22
C VAL A 248 -7.06 25.64 -4.44
N PRO A 249 -7.77 25.99 -3.35
CA PRO A 249 -7.42 27.17 -2.55
C PRO A 249 -6.12 26.94 -1.77
N ASN A 250 -5.55 28.04 -1.25
CA ASN A 250 -4.32 28.06 -0.45
C ASN A 250 -3.06 27.55 -1.17
N THR A 251 -3.05 27.61 -2.51
CA THR A 251 -1.89 27.33 -3.35
C THR A 251 -1.99 28.16 -4.63
N SER A 252 -0.89 28.24 -5.39
CA SER A 252 -0.92 28.84 -6.73
C SER A 252 -0.50 27.90 -7.85
N THR A 253 -0.97 28.17 -9.07
CA THR A 253 -0.56 27.49 -10.30
C THR A 253 0.96 27.53 -10.47
N ALA A 254 1.54 28.73 -10.29
CA ALA A 254 2.99 28.93 -10.37
C ALA A 254 3.72 28.07 -9.33
N TYR A 255 3.19 28.00 -8.10
CA TYR A 255 3.76 27.17 -7.05
C TYR A 255 3.77 25.69 -7.44
N TRP A 256 2.66 25.14 -7.94
CA TRP A 256 2.62 23.73 -8.36
C TRP A 256 3.58 23.41 -9.50
N LEU A 257 3.56 24.22 -10.57
CA LEU A 257 4.44 24.01 -11.72
C LEU A 257 5.90 24.00 -11.29
N THR A 258 6.34 25.05 -10.58
CA THR A 258 7.73 25.15 -10.10
C THR A 258 8.10 23.99 -9.20
N ARG A 259 7.26 23.65 -8.22
CA ARG A 259 7.61 22.63 -7.21
C ARG A 259 7.66 21.23 -7.79
N ILE A 260 6.71 20.87 -8.65
CA ILE A 260 6.69 19.56 -9.30
C ILE A 260 7.88 19.42 -10.25
N ASP A 261 8.16 20.45 -11.06
CA ASP A 261 9.31 20.45 -11.96
C ASP A 261 10.63 20.33 -11.20
N GLU A 262 10.79 21.08 -10.11
CA GLU A 262 12.02 21.07 -9.29
C GLU A 262 12.28 19.70 -8.67
N GLY A 263 11.25 19.06 -8.12
CA GLY A 263 11.47 17.81 -7.40
C GLY A 263 11.41 16.54 -8.24
N LEU A 264 10.83 16.59 -9.44
CA LEU A 264 10.86 15.47 -10.40
C LEU A 264 11.91 15.65 -11.50
N HIS A 265 12.62 16.79 -11.53
CA HIS A 265 13.62 17.12 -12.56
C HIS A 265 13.09 16.90 -13.98
N LEU A 266 11.88 17.38 -14.23
CA LEU A 266 11.18 17.14 -15.48
C LEU A 266 11.82 17.89 -16.66
N GLU A 267 12.16 17.13 -17.70
CA GLU A 267 12.59 17.67 -18.99
C GLU A 267 11.71 17.08 -20.12
N PRO A 268 11.00 17.91 -20.92
CA PRO A 268 10.77 19.37 -20.76
C PRO A 268 10.04 19.71 -19.45
N ARG A 269 10.00 20.97 -19.03
CA ARG A 269 9.25 21.41 -17.82
C ARG A 269 7.74 21.43 -18.05
N LEU A 270 6.96 21.36 -16.97
CA LEU A 270 5.51 21.53 -17.03
C LEU A 270 5.14 22.95 -17.46
N THR A 271 4.02 23.05 -18.17
CA THR A 271 3.46 24.29 -18.70
C THR A 271 2.05 24.51 -18.15
N PRO A 272 1.54 25.75 -18.17
CA PRO A 272 0.14 26.02 -17.81
C PRO A 272 -0.90 25.27 -18.66
N GLU A 273 -0.51 24.77 -19.85
CA GLU A 273 -1.38 24.00 -20.75
C GLU A 273 -1.44 22.51 -20.41
N ASP A 274 -0.53 22.03 -19.56
CA ASP A 274 -0.57 20.65 -19.07
C ASP A 274 -1.79 20.41 -18.18
N GLU A 275 -2.18 19.16 -18.11
CA GLU A 275 -3.42 18.75 -17.47
C GLU A 275 -3.19 18.31 -16.03
N VAL A 276 -4.12 18.65 -15.16
CA VAL A 276 -4.25 18.13 -13.81
C VAL A 276 -5.50 17.24 -13.77
N VAL A 277 -5.32 16.04 -13.23
CA VAL A 277 -6.42 15.12 -12.94
C VAL A 277 -6.55 14.97 -11.44
N LEU A 278 -7.68 15.42 -10.91
CA LEU A 278 -7.90 15.55 -9.49
C LEU A 278 -9.37 15.31 -9.15
N SER A 279 -9.63 14.72 -7.99
CA SER A 279 -10.99 14.52 -7.49
C SER A 279 -11.47 15.77 -6.78
N ASP A 280 -12.61 16.33 -7.20
CA ASP A 280 -13.20 17.50 -6.55
C ASP A 280 -13.56 17.21 -5.08
N VAL A 281 -13.96 15.97 -4.77
CA VAL A 281 -14.23 15.50 -3.40
C VAL A 281 -12.96 15.57 -2.54
N LEU A 282 -11.81 15.18 -3.09
CA LEU A 282 -10.53 15.24 -2.40
C LEU A 282 -10.13 16.70 -2.13
N VAL A 283 -10.32 17.59 -3.11
CA VAL A 283 -10.01 19.03 -2.93
C VAL A 283 -10.86 19.64 -1.83
N GLN A 284 -12.18 19.43 -1.88
CA GLN A 284 -13.10 19.94 -0.85
C GLN A 284 -12.72 19.41 0.54
N ALA A 285 -12.37 18.13 0.64
CA ALA A 285 -11.92 17.53 1.88
C ALA A 285 -10.66 18.20 2.45
N LEU A 286 -9.64 18.40 1.63
CA LEU A 286 -8.39 19.04 2.05
C LEU A 286 -8.64 20.48 2.49
N ASN A 287 -9.49 21.22 1.78
CA ASN A 287 -9.87 22.59 2.15
C ASN A 287 -10.59 22.63 3.50
N ASN A 288 -11.54 21.72 3.70
CA ASN A 288 -12.28 21.61 4.95
C ASN A 288 -11.37 21.29 6.13
N LEU A 289 -10.31 20.51 5.93
CA LEU A 289 -9.32 20.25 6.98
C LEU A 289 -8.56 21.53 7.36
N VAL A 290 -8.10 22.31 6.38
CA VAL A 290 -7.37 23.56 6.64
C VAL A 290 -8.25 24.56 7.40
N VAL A 291 -9.53 24.70 7.00
CA VAL A 291 -10.49 25.58 7.69
C VAL A 291 -10.77 25.12 9.12
N MET A 292 -10.80 23.81 9.36
CA MET A 292 -11.19 23.23 10.65
C MET A 292 -10.07 23.23 11.71
N TYR A 293 -8.82 22.99 11.30
CA TYR A 293 -7.70 22.80 12.24
C TYR A 293 -6.62 23.89 12.11
N GLY A 294 -6.56 24.63 11.00
CA GLY A 294 -5.48 25.58 10.73
C GLY A 294 -4.16 24.89 10.35
N ASP A 295 -3.28 25.65 9.68
CA ASP A 295 -2.01 25.10 9.16
C ASP A 295 -1.03 24.69 10.28
N GLU A 296 -1.07 25.33 11.44
CA GLU A 296 -0.17 25.03 12.57
C GLU A 296 -0.40 23.61 13.12
N ASP A 297 -1.66 23.24 13.41
CA ASP A 297 -2.02 21.91 13.88
C ASP A 297 -1.78 20.86 12.79
N LEU A 298 -2.15 21.17 11.55
CA LEU A 298 -1.94 20.27 10.42
C LEU A 298 -0.44 20.02 10.16
N ASN A 299 0.41 21.03 10.28
CA ASN A 299 1.87 20.87 10.20
C ASN A 299 2.43 20.05 11.36
N ALA A 300 1.93 20.24 12.58
CA ALA A 300 2.30 19.41 13.72
C ALA A 300 1.91 17.94 13.50
N LEU A 301 0.73 17.68 12.93
CA LEU A 301 0.30 16.35 12.54
C LEU A 301 1.21 15.76 11.45
N LEU A 302 1.62 16.53 10.44
CA LEU A 302 2.55 16.07 9.40
C LEU A 302 3.92 15.71 10.00
N ALA A 303 4.43 16.54 10.92
CA ALA A 303 5.66 16.25 11.65
C ALA A 303 5.54 14.95 12.45
N TRP A 304 4.42 14.77 13.13
CA TRP A 304 4.09 13.55 13.85
C TRP A 304 4.03 12.33 12.92
N GLN A 305 3.39 12.42 11.76
CA GLN A 305 3.32 11.32 10.79
C GLN A 305 4.70 10.89 10.27
N LEU A 306 5.60 11.85 10.01
CA LEU A 306 6.99 11.56 9.64
C LEU A 306 7.77 10.88 10.78
N VAL A 307 7.56 11.34 12.01
CA VAL A 307 8.12 10.72 13.23
C VAL A 307 7.62 9.28 13.36
N GLN A 308 6.32 9.03 13.21
CA GLN A 308 5.76 7.68 13.24
C GLN A 308 6.35 6.77 12.15
N LEU A 309 6.65 7.31 10.96
CA LEU A 309 7.21 6.58 9.83
C LEU A 309 8.69 6.18 10.06
N TYR A 310 9.53 7.15 10.42
CA TYR A 310 10.97 7.00 10.35
C TYR A 310 11.65 6.75 11.69
N SER A 311 11.05 7.14 12.83
CA SER A 311 11.67 6.90 14.13
C SER A 311 11.93 5.42 14.47
N PRO A 312 11.09 4.44 14.07
CA PRO A 312 11.41 3.02 14.26
C PRO A 312 12.68 2.55 13.52
N LEU A 313 13.02 3.22 12.40
CA LEU A 313 14.26 2.96 11.66
C LEU A 313 15.45 3.64 12.33
N ALA A 314 15.22 4.79 12.97
CA ALA A 314 16.26 5.60 13.59
C ALA A 314 16.62 5.15 15.02
N GLU A 315 15.68 4.53 15.75
CA GLU A 315 15.81 4.18 17.16
C GLU A 315 15.12 2.85 17.50
N SER A 316 15.88 1.88 18.01
CA SER A 316 15.37 0.54 18.32
C SER A 316 14.36 0.53 19.46
N ALA A 317 14.46 1.48 20.41
CA ALA A 317 13.47 1.64 21.46
C ALA A 317 12.08 2.03 20.90
N LEU A 318 12.04 2.85 19.83
CA LEU A 318 10.79 3.30 19.22
C LEU A 318 10.16 2.24 18.29
N MET A 319 10.99 1.35 17.74
CA MET A 319 10.52 0.09 17.16
C MET A 319 9.85 -0.78 18.23
N THR A 320 10.48 -0.92 19.40
CA THR A 320 9.90 -1.67 20.52
C THR A 320 8.55 -1.09 20.97
N ALA A 321 8.47 0.22 21.16
CA ALA A 321 7.23 0.92 21.52
C ALA A 321 6.13 0.69 20.47
N ARG A 322 6.47 0.70 19.18
CA ARG A 322 5.52 0.47 18.07
C ARG A 322 4.89 -0.93 18.10
N PHE A 323 5.67 -1.95 18.46
CA PHE A 323 5.22 -3.34 18.50
C PHE A 323 4.80 -3.80 19.91
N GLY A 324 4.86 -2.90 20.91
CA GLY A 324 4.51 -3.13 22.31
C GLY A 324 5.52 -3.97 23.12
N SER A 325 6.45 -4.67 22.47
CA SER A 325 7.51 -5.44 23.16
C SER A 325 8.71 -5.68 22.27
N LYS A 326 9.87 -5.92 22.89
CA LYS A 326 11.12 -6.22 22.17
C LYS A 326 10.99 -7.50 21.36
N GLN A 327 10.37 -8.54 21.92
CA GLN A 327 10.17 -9.82 21.23
C GLN A 327 9.33 -9.65 19.96
N LYS A 328 8.18 -8.95 20.04
CA LYS A 328 7.37 -8.65 18.87
C LYS A 328 8.16 -7.82 17.86
N ALA A 329 8.87 -6.78 18.30
CA ALA A 329 9.69 -5.95 17.42
C ALA A 329 10.71 -6.77 16.63
N GLU A 330 11.40 -7.73 17.24
CA GLU A 330 12.33 -8.64 16.54
C GLU A 330 11.63 -9.52 15.50
N VAL A 331 10.43 -10.04 15.80
CA VAL A 331 9.63 -10.85 14.87
C VAL A 331 9.17 -10.04 13.66
N PHE A 332 8.79 -8.77 13.87
CA PHE A 332 8.27 -7.92 12.80
C PHE A 332 9.36 -7.15 12.02
N ARG A 333 10.56 -6.96 12.59
CA ARG A 333 11.65 -6.18 11.97
C ARG A 333 11.99 -6.63 10.55
N PRO A 334 12.11 -7.93 10.21
CA PRO A 334 12.40 -8.34 8.84
C PRO A 334 11.36 -7.85 7.83
N ALA A 335 10.08 -8.04 8.12
CA ALA A 335 9.01 -7.57 7.23
C ALA A 335 8.94 -6.04 7.16
N TYR A 336 9.15 -5.36 8.29
CA TYR A 336 9.22 -3.90 8.34
C TYR A 336 10.34 -3.34 7.46
N CYS A 337 11.55 -3.92 7.55
CA CYS A 337 12.67 -3.53 6.70
C CYS A 337 12.45 -3.87 5.24
N ALA A 338 11.85 -5.02 4.93
CA ALA A 338 11.53 -5.40 3.57
C ALA A 338 10.52 -4.44 2.91
N HIS A 339 9.53 -3.97 3.68
CA HIS A 339 8.59 -2.94 3.23
C HIS A 339 9.31 -1.65 2.83
N HIS A 340 10.19 -1.10 3.69
CA HIS A 340 10.92 0.14 3.37
C HIS A 340 11.86 0.00 2.16
N VAL A 341 12.48 -1.18 2.00
CA VAL A 341 13.29 -1.47 0.81
C VAL A 341 12.40 -1.56 -0.43
N GLU A 342 11.23 -2.19 -0.33
CA GLU A 342 10.28 -2.28 -1.44
C GLU A 342 9.67 -0.92 -1.81
N GLU A 343 9.35 -0.04 -0.87
CA GLU A 343 8.89 1.32 -1.21
C GLU A 343 9.96 2.11 -2.01
N SER A 344 11.24 1.85 -1.73
CA SER A 344 12.38 2.53 -2.39
C SER A 344 12.74 1.91 -3.74
N PHE A 345 12.73 0.59 -3.83
CA PHE A 345 13.19 -0.18 -5.00
C PHE A 345 12.06 -0.81 -5.80
N LYS A 346 10.80 -0.67 -5.38
CA LYS A 346 9.54 -1.07 -6.03
C LYS A 346 9.65 -2.37 -6.83
N VAL A 347 9.66 -2.24 -8.16
CA VAL A 347 9.63 -3.36 -9.11
C VAL A 347 10.88 -4.23 -9.02
N LEU A 348 12.02 -3.68 -8.59
CA LEU A 348 13.23 -4.46 -8.39
C LEU A 348 13.06 -5.53 -7.30
N VAL A 349 12.49 -5.19 -6.14
CA VAL A 349 12.30 -6.17 -5.04
C VAL A 349 11.33 -7.25 -5.47
N LEU A 350 10.23 -6.86 -6.13
CA LEU A 350 9.30 -7.80 -6.73
C LEU A 350 10.01 -8.71 -7.73
N SER A 351 10.79 -8.13 -8.64
CA SER A 351 11.56 -8.86 -9.67
C SER A 351 12.44 -9.93 -9.04
N LEU A 352 13.26 -9.55 -8.06
CA LEU A 352 14.15 -10.44 -7.32
C LEU A 352 13.38 -11.58 -6.62
N ALA A 353 12.17 -11.32 -6.13
CA ALA A 353 11.38 -12.30 -5.38
C ALA A 353 10.51 -13.22 -6.25
N THR A 354 10.02 -12.73 -7.40
CA THR A 354 8.96 -13.41 -8.16
C THR A 354 9.32 -13.80 -9.58
N VAL A 355 10.29 -13.15 -10.25
CA VAL A 355 10.56 -13.42 -11.68
C VAL A 355 10.97 -14.86 -11.94
N SER A 356 11.82 -15.42 -11.07
CA SER A 356 12.22 -16.82 -11.19
C SER A 356 11.10 -17.82 -10.86
N ARG A 357 10.01 -17.35 -10.23
CA ARG A 357 8.88 -18.19 -9.79
C ARG A 357 7.69 -18.15 -10.74
N ILE A 358 7.54 -17.08 -11.54
CA ILE A 358 6.43 -16.95 -12.50
C ILE A 358 6.88 -17.52 -13.85
N THR A 359 6.32 -18.65 -14.24
CA THR A 359 6.65 -19.31 -15.50
C THR A 359 5.82 -18.77 -16.67
N VAL A 360 6.29 -19.01 -17.89
CA VAL A 360 5.51 -18.77 -19.12
C VAL A 360 4.18 -19.53 -19.09
N LYS A 361 4.15 -20.71 -18.46
CA LYS A 361 2.94 -21.51 -18.28
C LYS A 361 1.93 -20.78 -17.38
N ASP A 362 2.37 -20.21 -16.26
CA ASP A 362 1.50 -19.47 -15.35
C ASP A 362 0.87 -18.25 -16.03
N ARG A 363 1.68 -17.48 -16.78
CA ARG A 363 1.19 -16.35 -17.57
C ARG A 363 0.13 -16.80 -18.59
N ARG A 364 0.39 -17.89 -19.32
CA ARG A 364 -0.59 -18.45 -20.28
C ARG A 364 -1.89 -18.89 -19.62
N LEU A 365 -1.83 -19.50 -18.43
CA LEU A 365 -3.03 -19.91 -17.68
C LEU A 365 -3.90 -18.70 -17.32
N VAL A 366 -3.29 -17.64 -16.79
CA VAL A 366 -4.02 -16.40 -16.46
C VAL A 366 -4.59 -15.73 -17.71
N THR A 367 -3.82 -15.64 -18.79
CA THR A 367 -4.32 -15.09 -20.07
C THR A 367 -5.52 -15.88 -20.59
N THR A 368 -5.46 -17.21 -20.51
CA THR A 368 -6.56 -18.09 -20.95
C THR A 368 -7.80 -17.89 -20.08
N ALA A 369 -7.63 -17.82 -18.75
CA ALA A 369 -8.71 -17.54 -17.84
C ALA A 369 -9.37 -16.17 -18.12
N PHE A 370 -8.57 -15.14 -18.38
CA PHE A 370 -9.07 -13.82 -18.75
C PHE A 370 -9.90 -13.85 -20.05
N ILE A 371 -9.40 -14.51 -21.11
CA ILE A 371 -10.13 -14.65 -22.39
C ILE A 371 -11.46 -15.38 -22.17
N ASN A 372 -11.44 -16.47 -21.39
CA ASN A 372 -12.66 -17.24 -21.08
C ASN A 372 -13.66 -16.43 -20.26
N LEU A 373 -13.21 -15.58 -19.34
CA LEU A 373 -14.07 -14.67 -18.60
C LEU A 373 -14.68 -13.61 -19.51
N ALA A 374 -13.89 -13.01 -20.40
CA ALA A 374 -14.38 -12.01 -21.35
C ALA A 374 -15.43 -12.59 -22.32
N SER A 375 -15.19 -13.79 -22.85
CA SER A 375 -16.15 -14.47 -23.73
C SER A 375 -17.44 -14.86 -23.00
N THR A 376 -17.31 -15.36 -21.76
CA THR A 376 -18.46 -15.67 -20.90
C THR A 376 -19.27 -14.43 -20.57
N ALA A 377 -18.61 -13.33 -20.23
CA ALA A 377 -19.27 -12.04 -19.97
C ALA A 377 -20.07 -11.56 -21.19
N LEU A 378 -19.46 -11.61 -22.39
CA LEU A 378 -20.15 -11.25 -23.63
C LEU A 378 -21.37 -12.14 -23.90
N SER A 379 -21.24 -13.45 -23.69
CA SER A 379 -22.35 -14.41 -23.82
C SER A 379 -23.51 -14.05 -22.87
N LYS A 380 -23.21 -13.72 -21.60
CA LYS A 380 -24.22 -13.30 -20.62
C LYS A 380 -24.87 -11.95 -20.97
N VAL A 381 -24.11 -11.00 -21.52
CA VAL A 381 -24.65 -9.72 -22.01
C VAL A 381 -25.65 -9.96 -23.15
N ASN A 382 -25.29 -10.79 -24.12
CA ASN A 382 -26.16 -11.10 -25.26
C ASN A 382 -27.46 -11.79 -24.81
N ALA A 383 -27.35 -12.74 -23.88
CA ALA A 383 -28.49 -13.47 -23.31
C ALA A 383 -29.32 -12.67 -22.29
N SER A 384 -28.86 -11.48 -21.89
CA SER A 384 -29.57 -10.66 -20.90
C SER A 384 -30.94 -10.22 -21.41
N ARG A 385 -31.96 -10.34 -20.56
CA ARG A 385 -33.34 -9.91 -20.86
C ARG A 385 -33.64 -8.48 -20.45
N TRP A 386 -32.84 -7.90 -19.56
CA TRP A 386 -33.08 -6.56 -19.01
C TRP A 386 -32.39 -5.44 -19.79
N MET A 387 -31.48 -5.77 -20.71
CA MET A 387 -30.82 -4.82 -21.60
C MET A 387 -31.46 -4.81 -22.98
N ASP A 388 -31.70 -3.62 -23.54
CA ASP A 388 -32.07 -3.46 -24.93
C ASP A 388 -30.88 -3.76 -25.87
N ASN A 389 -31.15 -3.85 -27.17
CA ASN A 389 -30.14 -4.21 -28.17
C ASN A 389 -29.06 -3.14 -28.37
N GLU A 390 -29.38 -1.86 -28.18
CA GLU A 390 -28.41 -0.77 -28.30
C GLU A 390 -27.41 -0.80 -27.14
N SER A 391 -27.92 -0.95 -25.91
CA SER A 391 -27.15 -1.13 -24.70
C SER A 391 -26.22 -2.35 -24.79
N LYS A 392 -26.73 -3.49 -25.27
CA LYS A 392 -25.91 -4.69 -25.53
C LYS A 392 -24.79 -4.43 -26.52
N ALA A 393 -25.07 -3.73 -27.63
CA ALA A 393 -24.05 -3.39 -28.62
C ALA A 393 -22.96 -2.49 -28.03
N ARG A 394 -23.32 -1.48 -27.23
CA ARG A 394 -22.35 -0.61 -26.53
C ARG A 394 -21.49 -1.38 -25.52
N VAL A 395 -22.09 -2.29 -24.75
CA VAL A 395 -21.34 -3.15 -23.81
C VAL A 395 -20.40 -4.09 -24.55
N ALA A 396 -20.84 -4.69 -25.66
CA ALA A 396 -20.00 -5.56 -26.48
C ALA A 396 -18.79 -4.80 -27.05
N GLN A 397 -18.99 -3.57 -27.56
CA GLN A 397 -17.90 -2.70 -27.99
C GLN A 397 -16.93 -2.39 -26.84
N LYS A 398 -17.45 -2.07 -25.64
CA LYS A 398 -16.61 -1.83 -24.47
C LYS A 398 -15.80 -3.05 -24.06
N LEU A 399 -16.41 -4.24 -24.04
CA LEU A 399 -15.73 -5.50 -23.70
C LEU A 399 -14.62 -5.83 -24.70
N ALA A 400 -14.82 -5.54 -25.99
CA ALA A 400 -13.80 -5.72 -27.03
C ALA A 400 -12.57 -4.81 -26.84
N LEU A 401 -12.72 -3.71 -26.10
CA LEU A 401 -11.63 -2.78 -25.79
C LEU A 401 -10.94 -3.06 -24.44
N VAL A 402 -11.42 -4.02 -23.65
CA VAL A 402 -10.79 -4.35 -22.37
C VAL A 402 -9.46 -5.03 -22.62
N GLN A 403 -8.38 -4.44 -22.11
CA GLN A 403 -7.03 -4.99 -22.18
C GLN A 403 -6.60 -5.53 -20.82
N MET A 404 -6.03 -6.72 -20.82
CA MET A 404 -5.40 -7.28 -19.62
C MET A 404 -3.99 -6.69 -19.48
N GLN A 405 -3.72 -6.05 -18.34
CA GLN A 405 -2.38 -5.69 -17.93
C GLN A 405 -1.89 -6.69 -16.88
N MET A 406 -0.95 -7.55 -17.26
CA MET A 406 -0.36 -8.54 -16.35
C MET A 406 0.89 -7.97 -15.69
N TRP A 407 0.81 -7.71 -14.38
CA TRP A 407 1.93 -7.18 -13.61
C TRP A 407 2.83 -8.30 -13.04
N PRO A 408 4.16 -8.11 -12.98
CA PRO A 408 4.90 -7.03 -13.63
C PRO A 408 5.04 -7.25 -15.16
N PRO A 409 5.00 -6.18 -15.97
CA PRO A 409 5.32 -6.20 -17.39
C PRO A 409 6.74 -6.73 -17.59
N GLU A 410 6.95 -7.57 -18.60
CA GLU A 410 8.26 -8.18 -18.86
C GLU A 410 9.36 -7.14 -19.11
N SER A 411 9.01 -6.01 -19.73
CA SER A 411 9.93 -4.90 -19.96
C SER A 411 10.52 -4.33 -18.67
N LEU A 412 9.78 -4.34 -17.56
CA LEU A 412 10.22 -3.85 -16.26
C LEU A 412 10.99 -4.91 -15.44
N LEU A 413 11.23 -6.08 -16.03
CA LEU A 413 11.97 -7.18 -15.39
C LEU A 413 13.35 -7.40 -16.02
N SER A 414 13.72 -6.60 -17.02
CA SER A 414 15.05 -6.62 -17.62
C SER A 414 16.10 -6.10 -16.64
N ASP A 415 17.20 -6.84 -16.47
CA ASP A 415 18.35 -6.43 -15.67
C ASP A 415 18.86 -5.03 -16.07
N VAL A 416 18.85 -4.71 -17.37
CA VAL A 416 19.28 -3.39 -17.88
C VAL A 416 18.35 -2.28 -17.41
N VAL A 417 17.03 -2.47 -17.58
CA VAL A 417 16.03 -1.47 -17.17
C VAL A 417 16.05 -1.29 -15.66
N LEU A 418 16.19 -2.37 -14.90
CA LEU A 418 16.28 -2.34 -13.45
C LEU A 418 17.58 -1.66 -12.96
N GLU A 419 18.70 -1.84 -13.63
CA GLU A 419 19.96 -1.15 -13.31
C GLU A 419 19.89 0.35 -13.65
N GLU A 420 19.32 0.72 -14.79
CA GLU A 420 19.17 2.12 -15.19
C GLU A 420 18.20 2.88 -14.29
N THR A 421 17.19 2.19 -13.74
CA THR A 421 16.17 2.79 -12.88
C THR A 421 16.64 3.07 -11.44
N TYR A 422 17.59 2.28 -10.88
CA TYR A 422 17.90 2.25 -9.44
C TYR A 422 19.40 2.32 -9.11
#